data_AF-A0A7W6T1A8-F1
#
_entry.id   AF-A0A7W6T1A8-F1
#
_cell.length_a   1.000
_cell.length_b   1.000
_cell.length_c   1.000
_cell.angle_alpha   90.00
_cell.angle_beta   90.00
_cell.angle_gamma   90.00
#
_symmetry.space_group_name_H-M   'P 1'
#
loop_
_entity.id
_entity.type
_entity.pdbx_description
1 polymer ?
#
loop_
_entity_poly.entity_id
_entity_poly.type
_entity_poly.pdbx_seq_one_letter_code
_entity_poly.pdbx_strand_id
1 'polypeptide(L)'
;MTALGLSSGNASQKINKTNNRSESLAEKLDGALAILAALETEGADLTLAAVERRFGATEKLTEHRAKIAAARTAVEELRAAQVRAQEIERMAASARVLELRNTNMDELLAGISAKGCCTGCSAAECMIGPGVERCCHPNKGGLPYEYFNDPVLRGLQHGARAAIEALERGDQDDQDEGRGEAA
;
A
#
# COMPACT_ATOMS: atom_id res chain seq x y z
N MET A 1 -25.67 39.62 -3.58
CA MET A 1 -24.55 38.85 -4.17
C MET A 1 -23.74 38.28 -3.03
N THR A 2 -24.01 37.04 -2.64
CA THR A 2 -23.45 36.42 -1.44
C THR A 2 -22.37 35.43 -1.88
N ALA A 3 -21.12 35.73 -1.56
CA ALA A 3 -19.98 34.87 -1.88
C ALA A 3 -19.95 33.67 -0.92
N LEU A 4 -20.00 32.46 -1.48
CA LEU A 4 -19.76 31.21 -0.75
C LEU A 4 -18.26 31.01 -0.59
N GLY A 5 -17.75 31.20 0.61
CA GLY A 5 -16.39 30.83 1.00
C GLY A 5 -16.27 29.31 1.11
N LEU A 6 -15.61 28.68 0.14
CA LEU A 6 -15.22 27.27 0.20
C LEU A 6 -14.03 27.13 1.17
N SER A 7 -14.30 26.52 2.33
CA SER A 7 -13.29 26.24 3.35
C SER A 7 -12.33 25.13 2.87
N SER A 8 -11.13 25.52 2.46
CA SER A 8 -10.05 24.61 2.05
C SER A 8 -9.42 23.81 3.20
N GLY A 9 -9.93 23.95 4.44
CA GLY A 9 -9.34 23.34 5.64
C GLY A 9 -9.70 21.87 5.89
N ASN A 10 -10.73 21.33 5.20
CA ASN A 10 -11.29 20.01 5.55
C ASN A 10 -10.74 18.84 4.70
N ALA A 11 -10.05 19.13 3.59
CA ALA A 11 -9.49 18.11 2.69
C ALA A 11 -8.15 17.57 3.22
N SER A 12 -7.22 18.45 3.64
CA SER A 12 -5.90 18.04 4.15
C SER A 12 -5.97 17.23 5.45
N GLN A 13 -6.95 17.50 6.33
CA GLN A 13 -7.14 16.70 7.56
C GLN A 13 -7.68 15.29 7.28
N LYS A 14 -8.48 15.11 6.22
CA LYS A 14 -8.97 13.78 5.83
C LYS A 14 -7.85 12.92 5.23
N ILE A 15 -6.98 13.51 4.42
CA ILE A 15 -5.88 12.81 3.74
C ILE A 15 -4.85 12.26 4.76
N ASN A 16 -4.49 13.05 5.77
CA ASN A 16 -3.58 12.59 6.83
C ASN A 16 -4.16 11.46 7.71
N LYS A 17 -5.49 11.37 7.83
CA LYS A 17 -6.15 10.33 8.63
C LYS A 17 -6.25 8.99 7.89
N THR A 18 -6.27 9.02 6.56
CA THR A 18 -6.27 7.80 5.73
C THR A 18 -4.89 7.17 5.61
N ASN A 19 -3.82 7.96 5.60
CA ASN A 19 -2.45 7.44 5.44
C ASN A 19 -1.93 6.58 6.61
N ASN A 20 -2.64 6.56 7.75
CA ASN A 20 -2.22 5.83 8.94
C ASN A 20 -3.14 4.64 9.27
N ARG A 21 -4.11 4.30 8.40
CA ARG A 21 -5.12 3.29 8.73
C ARG A 21 -4.57 1.87 8.57
N SER A 22 -3.85 1.58 7.47
CA SER A 22 -3.16 0.32 7.29
C SER A 22 -2.07 0.10 8.35
N GLU A 23 -1.29 1.14 8.66
CA GLU A 23 -0.26 1.10 9.70
C GLU A 23 -0.87 0.81 11.08
N SER A 24 -1.92 1.54 11.47
CA SER A 24 -2.62 1.28 12.73
C SER A 24 -3.22 -0.13 12.80
N LEU A 25 -3.66 -0.69 11.67
CA LEU A 25 -4.14 -2.08 11.59
C LEU A 25 -2.98 -3.09 11.66
N ALA A 26 -1.82 -2.76 11.11
CA ALA A 26 -0.62 -3.58 11.22
C ALA A 26 -0.17 -3.69 12.68
N GLU A 27 -0.09 -2.57 13.41
CA GLU A 27 0.25 -2.57 14.84
C GLU A 27 -0.73 -3.41 15.68
N LYS A 28 -2.03 -3.30 15.38
CA LYS A 28 -3.06 -4.11 16.06
C LYS A 28 -2.94 -5.59 15.73
N LEU A 29 -2.63 -5.93 14.48
CA LEU A 29 -2.40 -7.30 14.06
C LEU A 29 -1.18 -7.90 14.78
N ASP A 30 -0.08 -7.16 14.86
CA ASP A 30 1.13 -7.58 15.57
C ASP A 30 0.84 -7.83 17.05
N GLY A 31 0.09 -6.92 17.70
CA GLY A 31 -0.37 -7.10 19.07
C GLY A 31 -1.26 -8.35 19.25
N ALA A 32 -2.20 -8.59 18.33
CA ALA A 32 -3.08 -9.77 18.37
C ALA A 32 -2.30 -11.08 18.17
N LEU A 33 -1.31 -11.09 17.27
CA LEU A 33 -0.41 -12.23 17.06
C LEU A 33 0.44 -12.53 18.29
N ALA A 34 0.95 -11.49 18.97
CA ALA A 34 1.70 -11.66 20.21
C ALA A 34 0.83 -12.26 21.33
N ILE A 35 -0.42 -11.80 21.46
CA ILE A 35 -1.39 -12.36 22.42
C ILE A 35 -1.69 -13.83 22.10
N LEU A 36 -1.94 -14.15 20.83
CA LEU A 36 -2.20 -15.54 20.41
C LEU A 36 -1.01 -16.45 20.75
N ALA A 37 0.21 -16.02 20.46
CA ALA A 37 1.43 -16.78 20.75
C ALA A 37 1.62 -17.02 22.27
N ALA A 38 1.33 -16.00 23.09
CA ALA A 38 1.38 -16.14 24.55
C ALA A 38 0.36 -17.19 25.04
N LEU A 39 -0.90 -17.11 24.57
CA LEU A 39 -1.94 -18.07 24.92
C LEU A 39 -1.57 -19.50 24.47
N GLU A 40 -1.00 -19.67 23.27
CA GLU A 40 -0.58 -20.99 22.78
C GLU A 40 0.54 -21.59 23.65
N THR A 41 1.45 -20.76 24.17
CA THR A 41 2.54 -21.20 25.07
C THR A 41 2.00 -21.69 26.42
N GLU A 42 1.02 -20.99 27.01
CA GLU A 42 0.41 -21.37 28.29
C GLU A 42 -0.40 -22.69 28.22
N GLY A 43 -0.77 -23.15 27.02
CA GLY A 43 -1.62 -24.32 26.83
C GLY A 43 -1.00 -25.65 27.26
N ALA A 44 0.34 -25.76 27.25
CA ALA A 44 1.04 -27.01 27.60
C ALA A 44 0.86 -27.36 29.09
N ASP A 45 1.04 -26.38 29.98
CA ASP A 45 0.93 -26.58 31.42
C ASP A 45 -0.50 -26.91 31.86
N LEU A 46 -1.48 -26.25 31.24
CA LEU A 46 -2.90 -26.53 31.48
C LEU A 46 -3.30 -27.92 30.97
N THR A 47 -2.74 -28.36 29.85
CA THR A 47 -2.97 -29.71 29.32
C THR A 47 -2.38 -30.76 30.26
N LEU A 48 -1.16 -30.56 30.75
CA LEU A 48 -0.54 -31.44 31.74
C LEU A 48 -1.38 -31.52 33.02
N ALA A 49 -1.79 -30.38 33.59
CA ALA A 49 -2.62 -30.33 34.79
C ALA A 49 -3.96 -31.08 34.63
N ALA A 50 -4.57 -31.02 33.44
CA ALA A 50 -5.81 -31.75 33.13
C ALA A 50 -5.58 -33.26 33.01
N VAL A 51 -4.48 -33.69 32.37
CA VAL A 51 -4.09 -35.11 32.29
C VAL A 51 -3.81 -35.70 33.68
N GLU A 52 -3.18 -34.92 34.55
CA GLU A 52 -2.93 -35.28 35.95
C GLU A 52 -4.19 -35.23 36.83
N ARG A 53 -5.36 -34.88 36.26
CA ARG A 53 -6.65 -34.78 36.96
C ARG A 53 -6.61 -33.84 38.18
N ARG A 54 -5.81 -32.78 38.11
CA ARG A 54 -5.83 -31.74 39.14
C ARG A 54 -7.22 -31.13 39.21
N PHE A 55 -7.70 -30.83 40.42
CA PHE A 55 -9.03 -30.28 40.63
C PHE A 55 -9.23 -28.99 39.81
N GLY A 56 -10.32 -28.92 39.04
CA GLY A 56 -10.65 -27.78 38.17
C GLY A 56 -9.78 -27.59 36.92
N ALA A 57 -8.80 -28.47 36.66
CA ALA A 57 -7.89 -28.29 35.52
C ALA A 57 -8.56 -28.45 34.16
N THR A 58 -9.53 -29.38 34.03
CA THR A 58 -10.30 -29.56 32.79
C THR A 58 -11.12 -28.32 32.43
N GLU A 59 -11.71 -27.67 33.43
CA GLU A 59 -12.49 -26.44 33.25
C GLU A 59 -11.57 -25.30 32.79
N LYS A 60 -10.45 -25.09 33.49
CA LYS A 60 -9.42 -24.10 33.10
C LYS A 60 -8.89 -24.34 31.68
N LEU A 61 -8.61 -25.58 31.31
CA LEU A 61 -8.16 -25.93 29.96
C LEU A 61 -9.23 -25.63 28.91
N THR A 62 -10.51 -25.86 29.22
CA THR A 62 -11.63 -25.56 28.33
C THR A 62 -11.78 -24.06 28.12
N GLU A 63 -11.73 -23.27 29.21
CA GLU A 63 -11.75 -21.81 29.14
C GLU A 63 -10.55 -21.27 28.33
N HIS A 64 -9.36 -21.83 28.54
CA HIS A 64 -8.16 -21.45 27.80
C HIS A 64 -8.27 -21.72 26.31
N ARG A 65 -8.79 -22.88 25.92
CA ARG A 65 -9.06 -23.22 24.52
C ARG A 65 -10.06 -22.26 23.88
N ALA A 66 -11.07 -21.83 24.63
CA ALA A 66 -12.01 -20.82 24.14
C ALA A 66 -11.31 -19.46 23.90
N LYS A 67 -10.38 -19.05 24.77
CA LYS A 67 -9.55 -17.83 24.57
C LYS A 67 -8.68 -17.94 23.32
N ILE A 68 -8.03 -19.08 23.09
CA ILE A 68 -7.25 -19.31 21.87
C ILE A 68 -8.13 -19.21 20.63
N ALA A 69 -9.32 -19.85 20.65
CA ALA A 69 -10.24 -19.80 19.52
C ALA A 69 -10.68 -18.36 19.20
N ALA A 70 -11.05 -17.58 20.23
CA ALA A 70 -11.40 -16.17 20.06
C ALA A 70 -10.22 -15.32 19.53
N ALA A 71 -9.01 -15.54 20.04
CA ALA A 71 -7.82 -14.83 19.59
C ALA A 71 -7.48 -15.13 18.12
N ARG A 72 -7.66 -16.38 17.68
CA ARG A 72 -7.48 -16.76 16.26
C ARG A 72 -8.46 -16.04 15.35
N THR A 73 -9.74 -16.01 15.72
CA THR A 73 -10.75 -15.25 14.97
C THR A 73 -10.39 -13.76 14.88
N ALA A 74 -9.96 -13.15 15.98
CA ALA A 74 -9.54 -11.75 15.97
C ALA A 74 -8.34 -11.48 15.04
N VAL A 75 -7.35 -12.39 15.01
CA VAL A 75 -6.20 -12.31 14.08
C VAL A 75 -6.67 -12.41 12.63
N GLU A 76 -7.57 -13.34 12.31
CA GLU A 76 -8.10 -13.51 10.95
C GLU A 76 -8.87 -12.27 10.48
N GLU A 77 -9.73 -11.71 11.34
CA GLU A 77 -10.47 -10.48 11.06
C GLU A 77 -9.53 -9.29 10.85
N LEU A 78 -8.49 -9.15 11.68
CA LEU A 78 -7.50 -8.08 11.54
C LEU A 78 -6.67 -8.21 10.25
N ARG A 79 -6.30 -9.43 9.85
CA ARG A 79 -5.62 -9.68 8.56
C ARG A 79 -6.50 -9.27 7.39
N ALA A 80 -7.76 -9.69 7.38
CA ALA A 80 -8.70 -9.32 6.33
C ALA A 80 -8.89 -7.79 6.26
N ALA A 81 -9.02 -7.13 7.42
CA ALA A 81 -9.12 -5.68 7.50
C ALA A 81 -7.86 -4.97 7.00
N GLN A 82 -6.66 -5.48 7.31
CA GLN A 82 -5.39 -4.91 6.87
C GLN A 82 -5.25 -4.97 5.34
N VAL A 83 -5.50 -6.13 4.74
CA VAL A 83 -5.49 -6.29 3.27
C VAL A 83 -6.45 -5.30 2.63
N ARG A 84 -7.68 -5.20 3.14
CA ARG A 84 -8.67 -4.27 2.60
C ARG A 84 -8.25 -2.81 2.74
N ALA A 85 -7.61 -2.44 3.85
CA ALA A 85 -7.11 -1.08 4.05
C ALA A 85 -5.99 -0.74 3.04
N GLN A 86 -5.03 -1.64 2.85
CA GLN A 86 -3.95 -1.47 1.87
C GLN A 86 -4.48 -1.36 0.43
N GLU A 87 -5.49 -2.15 0.07
CA GLU A 87 -6.15 -2.02 -1.24
C GLU A 87 -6.78 -0.64 -1.43
N ILE A 88 -7.51 -0.15 -0.43
CA ILE A 88 -8.16 1.16 -0.47
C ILE A 88 -7.11 2.27 -0.60
N GLU A 89 -6.04 2.19 0.17
CA GLU A 89 -4.94 3.16 0.11
C GLU A 89 -4.24 3.13 -1.25
N ARG A 90 -3.98 1.95 -1.82
CA ARG A 90 -3.42 1.82 -3.18
C ARG A 90 -4.34 2.42 -4.25
N MET A 91 -5.64 2.19 -4.15
CA MET A 91 -6.62 2.79 -5.07
C MET A 91 -6.67 4.31 -4.91
N ALA A 92 -6.63 4.82 -3.68
CA ALA A 92 -6.62 6.25 -3.41
C ALA A 92 -5.34 6.92 -3.94
N ALA A 93 -4.18 6.30 -3.74
CA ALA A 93 -2.92 6.78 -4.30
C ALA A 93 -2.96 6.83 -5.84
N SER A 94 -3.51 5.78 -6.47
CA SER A 94 -3.67 5.72 -7.93
C SER A 94 -4.63 6.79 -8.46
N ALA A 95 -5.78 6.98 -7.80
CA ALA A 95 -6.74 8.03 -8.16
C ALA A 95 -6.12 9.43 -8.03
N ARG A 96 -5.30 9.63 -7.00
CA ARG A 96 -4.59 10.89 -6.79
C ARG A 96 -3.53 11.17 -7.85
N VAL A 97 -2.82 10.15 -8.35
CA VAL A 97 -1.92 10.30 -9.51
C VAL A 97 -2.70 10.81 -10.72
N LEU A 98 -3.87 10.24 -10.99
CA LEU A 98 -4.71 10.64 -12.13
C LEU A 98 -5.23 12.07 -11.97
N GLU A 99 -5.66 12.45 -10.76
CA GLU A 99 -6.05 13.83 -10.46
C GLU A 99 -4.91 14.80 -10.73
N LEU A 100 -3.71 14.54 -10.19
CA LEU A 100 -2.54 15.39 -10.39
C LEU A 100 -2.10 15.47 -11.85
N ARG A 101 -2.25 14.39 -12.63
CA ARG A 101 -1.97 14.40 -14.08
C ARG A 101 -2.94 15.28 -14.87
N ASN A 102 -4.17 15.44 -14.37
CA ASN A 102 -5.21 16.24 -15.02
C ASN A 102 -5.23 17.71 -14.54
N THR A 103 -4.41 18.05 -13.54
CA THR A 103 -4.23 19.42 -13.05
C THR A 103 -3.25 20.19 -13.93
N ASN A 104 -3.38 21.51 -13.94
CA ASN A 104 -2.42 22.40 -14.61
C ASN A 104 -1.02 22.23 -14.01
N MET A 105 -0.11 21.64 -14.77
CA MET A 105 1.25 21.32 -14.32
C MET A 105 2.07 22.58 -14.02
N ASP A 106 1.82 23.70 -14.72
CA ASP A 106 2.54 24.95 -14.50
C ASP A 106 2.20 25.55 -13.13
N GLU A 107 0.97 25.38 -12.66
CA GLU A 107 0.54 25.77 -11.32
C GLU A 107 1.17 24.86 -10.25
N LEU A 108 1.19 23.55 -10.50
CA LEU A 108 1.78 22.57 -9.58
C LEU A 108 3.31 22.69 -9.46
N LEU A 109 3.98 23.17 -10.51
CA LEU A 109 5.43 23.40 -10.53
C LEU A 109 5.83 24.81 -10.07
N ALA A 110 4.86 25.69 -9.82
CA ALA A 110 5.14 27.07 -9.41
C ALA A 110 6.00 27.09 -8.13
N GLY A 111 7.19 27.69 -8.23
CA GLY A 111 8.14 27.76 -7.11
C GLY A 111 8.97 26.49 -6.88
N ILE A 112 8.73 25.41 -7.62
CA ILE A 112 9.55 24.19 -7.58
C ILE A 112 10.56 24.24 -8.72
N SER A 113 11.85 24.40 -8.38
CA SER A 113 12.91 24.30 -9.40
C SER A 113 13.03 22.86 -9.91
N ALA A 114 13.47 22.68 -11.16
CA ALA A 114 13.72 21.36 -11.73
C ALA A 114 14.70 20.53 -10.88
N LYS A 115 15.74 21.17 -10.32
CA LYS A 115 16.68 20.54 -9.38
C LYS A 115 15.98 20.15 -8.07
N GLY A 116 15.18 21.04 -7.50
CA GLY A 116 14.41 20.77 -6.27
C GLY A 116 13.41 19.62 -6.44
N CYS A 117 12.73 19.53 -7.59
CA CYS A 117 11.86 18.41 -7.92
C CYS A 117 12.65 17.09 -8.00
N CYS A 118 13.78 17.07 -8.70
CA CYS A 118 14.59 15.85 -8.88
C CYS A 118 15.23 15.38 -7.56
N THR A 119 15.73 16.32 -6.73
CA THR A 119 16.34 15.99 -5.44
C THR A 119 15.32 15.56 -4.39
N GLY A 120 14.14 16.17 -4.36
CA GLY A 120 13.10 15.82 -3.38
C GLY A 120 12.39 14.50 -3.69
N CYS A 121 12.24 14.16 -4.98
CA CYS A 121 11.50 12.96 -5.42
C CYS A 121 12.13 11.63 -4.94
N SER A 122 13.46 11.58 -4.72
CA SER A 122 14.16 10.38 -4.27
C SER A 122 14.15 10.19 -2.75
N ALA A 123 13.76 11.21 -1.98
CA ALA A 123 13.90 11.20 -0.52
C ALA A 123 12.57 11.06 0.24
N ALA A 124 11.45 11.55 -0.32
CA ALA A 124 10.19 11.65 0.42
C ALA A 124 8.96 11.77 -0.51
N GLU A 125 8.81 10.84 -1.46
CA GLU A 125 7.68 10.79 -2.41
C GLU A 125 7.69 11.93 -3.45
N CYS A 126 6.68 11.99 -4.32
CA CYS A 126 6.61 13.02 -5.36
C CYS A 126 6.46 14.43 -4.78
N MET A 127 7.40 15.33 -5.09
CA MET A 127 7.35 16.74 -4.67
C MET A 127 6.10 17.51 -5.15
N ILE A 128 5.47 17.04 -6.22
CA ILE A 128 4.26 17.64 -6.79
C ILE A 128 3.00 17.05 -6.15
N GLY A 129 3.09 15.81 -5.66
CA GLY A 129 2.00 15.08 -5.03
C GLY A 129 2.47 14.40 -3.76
N PRO A 130 2.56 15.11 -2.61
CA PRO A 130 2.98 14.51 -1.35
C PRO A 130 2.07 13.35 -0.97
N GLY A 131 2.56 12.15 -0.70
CA GLY A 131 1.74 10.93 -0.53
C GLY A 131 1.56 10.12 -1.81
N VAL A 132 2.33 10.42 -2.86
CA VAL A 132 2.41 9.62 -4.08
C VAL A 132 3.82 9.06 -4.23
N GLU A 133 3.93 7.74 -4.11
CA GLU A 133 5.21 7.00 -4.17
C GLU A 133 5.92 7.07 -5.54
N ARG A 134 5.24 7.61 -6.56
CA ARG A 134 5.76 7.70 -7.94
C ARG A 134 5.67 9.12 -8.49
N CYS A 135 6.57 9.46 -9.41
CA CYS A 135 6.57 10.77 -10.06
C CYS A 135 5.24 11.03 -10.80
N CYS A 136 4.57 12.14 -10.49
CA CYS A 136 3.31 12.55 -11.10
C CYS A 136 3.49 13.29 -12.43
N HIS A 137 4.68 13.84 -12.69
CA HIS A 137 4.95 14.58 -13.92
C HIS A 137 4.97 13.59 -15.11
N PRO A 138 4.20 13.85 -16.18
CA PRO A 138 4.06 12.95 -17.32
C PRO A 138 5.35 12.73 -18.12
N ASN A 139 6.49 13.32 -17.77
CA ASN A 139 7.71 13.21 -18.57
C ASN A 139 9.07 13.15 -17.82
N LYS A 140 9.14 12.62 -16.59
CA LYS A 140 10.44 12.36 -15.92
C LYS A 140 10.43 11.02 -15.17
N GLY A 141 10.62 9.94 -15.91
CA GLY A 141 10.78 8.59 -15.36
C GLY A 141 12.23 8.32 -14.96
N GLY A 142 12.56 8.48 -13.68
CA GLY A 142 13.57 7.64 -13.02
C GLY A 142 15.05 7.84 -13.35
N LEU A 143 15.44 8.74 -14.26
CA LEU A 143 16.87 9.07 -14.44
C LEU A 143 17.31 10.15 -13.43
N PRO A 144 18.41 9.91 -12.68
CA PRO A 144 19.05 10.95 -11.87
C PRO A 144 19.39 12.20 -12.71
N TYR A 145 19.47 13.36 -12.05
CA TYR A 145 19.61 14.66 -12.71
C TYR A 145 20.85 14.70 -13.64
N GLU A 146 21.93 14.05 -13.22
CA GLU A 146 23.20 13.96 -13.93
C GLU A 146 23.07 13.27 -15.29
N TYR A 147 22.08 12.39 -15.45
CA TYR A 147 21.87 11.58 -16.65
C TYR A 147 20.71 12.08 -17.51
N PHE A 148 20.09 13.20 -17.14
CA PHE A 148 18.88 13.70 -17.81
C PHE A 148 19.11 14.09 -19.28
N ASN A 149 20.34 14.43 -19.64
CA ASN A 149 20.72 14.79 -21.01
C ASN A 149 21.43 13.66 -21.77
N ASP A 150 21.57 12.47 -21.17
CA ASP A 150 22.15 11.33 -21.85
C ASP A 150 21.15 10.77 -22.88
N PRO A 151 21.46 10.81 -24.19
CA PRO A 151 20.52 10.42 -25.23
C PRO A 151 20.23 8.91 -25.22
N VAL A 152 21.20 8.09 -24.80
CA VAL A 152 21.06 6.62 -24.76
C VAL A 152 20.14 6.22 -23.62
N LEU A 153 20.40 6.74 -22.42
CA LEU A 153 19.59 6.43 -21.23
C LEU A 153 18.16 6.93 -21.39
N ARG A 154 17.95 8.10 -21.99
CA ARG A 154 16.58 8.54 -22.34
C ARG A 154 15.92 7.60 -23.34
N GLY A 155 16.63 7.16 -24.37
CA GLY A 155 16.10 6.22 -25.36
C GLY A 155 15.60 4.92 -24.70
N LEU A 156 16.42 4.34 -23.82
CA LEU A 156 16.05 3.15 -23.05
C LEU A 156 14.84 3.41 -22.13
N GLN A 157 14.82 4.54 -21.43
CA GLN A 157 13.72 4.93 -20.56
C GLN A 157 12.40 5.11 -21.32
N HIS A 158 12.44 5.75 -22.50
CA HIS A 158 11.28 5.91 -23.37
C HIS A 158 10.78 4.56 -23.90
N GLY A 159 11.68 3.68 -24.35
CA GLY A 159 11.32 2.33 -24.81
C GLY A 159 10.68 1.48 -23.73
N ALA A 160 11.27 1.47 -22.52
CA ALA A 160 10.71 0.75 -21.37
C ALA A 160 9.31 1.26 -20.99
N ARG A 161 9.08 2.57 -21.08
CA ARG A 161 7.78 3.16 -20.79
C ARG A 161 6.72 2.83 -21.83
N ALA A 162 7.07 2.88 -23.12
CA ALA A 162 6.16 2.48 -24.19
C ALA A 162 5.71 1.02 -24.02
N ALA A 163 6.60 0.14 -23.56
CA ALA A 163 6.26 -1.25 -23.24
C ALA A 163 5.29 -1.37 -22.05
N ILE A 164 5.48 -0.58 -20.99
CA ILE A 164 4.53 -0.55 -19.85
C ILE A 164 3.15 -0.05 -20.29
N GLU A 165 3.10 1.05 -21.05
CA GLU A 165 1.84 1.62 -21.55
C GLU A 165 1.11 0.67 -22.53
N ALA A 166 1.84 -0.17 -23.27
CA ALA A 166 1.26 -1.24 -24.07
C ALA A 166 0.64 -2.35 -23.19
N LEU A 167 1.36 -2.81 -22.17
CA LEU A 167 0.86 -3.79 -21.21
C LEU A 167 -0.39 -3.30 -20.46
N GLU A 168 -0.42 -2.04 -20.04
CA GLU A 168 -1.55 -1.42 -19.34
C GLU A 168 -2.80 -1.27 -20.23
N ARG A 169 -2.63 -1.09 -21.54
CA ARG A 169 -3.75 -1.06 -22.50
C ARG A 169 -4.30 -2.46 -22.83
N GLY A 170 -3.63 -3.52 -22.38
CA GLY A 170 -3.97 -4.88 -22.76
C GLY A 170 -3.53 -5.24 -24.18
N ASP A 171 -2.61 -4.48 -24.77
CA ASP A 171 -1.96 -4.81 -26.05
C ASP A 171 -0.93 -5.94 -25.87
N GLN A 172 -1.24 -6.96 -25.06
CA GLN A 172 -0.50 -8.20 -25.18
C GLN A 172 -0.79 -8.70 -26.58
N ASP A 173 0.22 -8.65 -27.44
CA ASP A 173 0.19 -9.36 -28.71
C ASP A 173 -0.25 -10.80 -28.38
N ASP A 174 -1.47 -11.15 -28.80
CA ASP A 174 -1.99 -12.51 -28.88
C ASP A 174 -1.14 -13.29 -29.90
N GLN A 175 0.16 -13.40 -29.65
CA GLN A 175 1.06 -14.33 -30.30
C GLN A 175 0.95 -15.67 -29.57
N ASP A 176 -0.26 -16.22 -29.55
CA ASP A 176 -0.44 -17.65 -29.43
C ASP A 176 -1.29 -18.15 -30.61
N GLU A 177 -0.94 -19.35 -31.04
CA GLU A 177 -1.70 -20.21 -31.94
C GLU A 177 -1.53 -20.02 -33.46
N GLY A 178 -0.28 -19.92 -33.88
CA GLY A 178 0.17 -20.44 -35.17
C GLY A 178 0.28 -21.97 -35.13
N ARG A 179 -0.88 -22.64 -35.05
CA ARG A 179 -1.10 -24.08 -35.16
C ARG A 179 -0.51 -24.63 -36.47
N GLY A 180 0.76 -25.00 -36.44
CA GLY A 180 1.45 -25.75 -37.51
C GLY A 180 1.20 -27.24 -37.38
N GLU A 181 -0.03 -27.67 -37.66
CA GLU A 181 -0.36 -29.06 -37.96
C GLU A 181 0.17 -29.35 -39.37
N ALA A 182 1.21 -30.17 -39.50
CA ALA A 182 1.65 -30.72 -40.79
C ALA A 182 2.13 -32.16 -40.63
N ALA A 183 1.22 -33.06 -41.01
CA ALA A 183 1.35 -34.43 -41.54
C ALA A 183 2.66 -35.21 -41.33
#